data_AF-A0A661N2D5-F1
#
_entry.id   AF-A0A661N2D5-F1
#
_cell.length_a   1.000
_cell.length_b   1.000
_cell.length_c   1.000
_cell.angle_alpha   90.00
_cell.angle_beta   90.00
_cell.angle_gamma   90.00
#
_symmetry.space_group_name_H-M   'P 1'
#
loop_
_entity.id
_entity.type
_entity.pdbx_description
1 polymer ?
#
loop_
_entity_poly.entity_id
_entity_poly.type
_entity_poly.pdbx_seq_one_letter_code
_entity_poly.pdbx_strand_id
1 'polypeptide(L)'
;MALLLVSACAPAETADVFIELRTDVVAGLEFDRVRVELRDVLPSGTVSGAVTRDVEVSVTAGLDFSTGRRVAEITGVPFGHYVVRLQMFRGPEIRVERSIEVEITANRAITILVTRSCAGVTCPAPGGDEGQVSCLSGSCVAPSCVEGDEPSCPPPGCEAAGDCPAAADCADRECVRGVCFFAPVDGACELSEVCSPERGCVPVGGCVPLPETCDGSDEDCDGLVDEDFDFDADVLNCGTCGTACPSAPGATPACGAGTCTVECDPGFGDCDGDAVNGCERDVGTATDCGACDAACPPAEPACSPDGDGGFSCVSGCPTETPTLCGTSCVATSGDTRHCGACGVACELANAAATCLGGSCEVLRCDPGYADCDGDPGNGCEIEPDSDVMHCGACDAACGAVRDGTASCIAGSCRVDCSTGFRDCDGEYATGCEVNTGSDVTQCGSCGQACVSRNGTSICADGICTVSSCDTGYGDCDSGGYDYNGCETVVDTDTSNCGACDVVCDRWESCNAGRCDCYGTVGTVGGGPACGPGVSCCRGPAQCGPTSEGWCDGPPPF
;
A
#
# COMPACT_ATOMS: atom_id res chain seq x y z
N MET A 1 33.22 -39.03 46.88
CA MET A 1 31.81 -38.72 46.54
C MET A 1 31.87 -37.72 45.38
N ALA A 2 31.95 -38.23 44.15
CA ALA A 2 31.96 -37.43 42.93
C ALA A 2 30.57 -37.57 42.30
N LEU A 3 29.86 -36.44 42.20
CA LEU A 3 28.53 -36.36 41.63
C LEU A 3 28.69 -35.99 40.14
N LEU A 4 28.44 -36.96 39.26
CA LEU A 4 28.31 -36.77 37.82
C LEU A 4 26.92 -36.19 37.53
N LEU A 5 26.87 -34.95 37.03
CA LEU A 5 25.70 -34.39 36.36
C LEU A 5 25.82 -34.71 34.86
N VAL A 6 25.03 -35.67 34.41
CA VAL A 6 24.83 -35.94 32.98
C VAL A 6 23.62 -35.10 32.56
N SER A 7 23.83 -34.04 31.78
CA SER A 7 22.74 -33.40 31.05
C SER A 7 22.43 -34.28 29.83
N ALA A 8 21.21 -34.78 29.77
CA ALA A 8 20.70 -35.48 28.59
C ALA A 8 20.16 -34.42 27.63
N CYS A 9 20.88 -34.17 26.53
CA CYS A 9 20.35 -33.44 25.39
C CYS A 9 19.58 -34.47 24.55
N ALA A 10 18.25 -34.45 24.57
CA ALA A 10 17.47 -35.16 23.57
C ALA A 10 17.80 -34.55 22.20
N PRO A 11 17.97 -35.35 21.12
CA PRO A 11 18.13 -34.78 19.79
C PRO A 11 16.88 -33.95 19.48
N ALA A 12 17.08 -32.70 19.06
CA ALA A 12 15.99 -31.89 18.54
C ALA A 12 15.37 -32.67 17.37
N GLU A 13 14.06 -32.90 17.44
CA GLU A 13 13.34 -33.56 16.35
C GLU A 13 13.38 -32.64 15.12
N THR A 14 13.73 -33.20 13.97
CA THR A 14 13.91 -32.44 12.72
C THR A 14 13.20 -33.14 11.56
N ALA A 15 12.81 -32.36 10.56
CA ALA A 15 12.11 -32.80 9.36
C ALA A 15 12.80 -32.29 8.08
N ASP A 16 12.58 -33.01 6.99
CA ASP A 16 12.86 -32.55 5.64
C ASP A 16 11.61 -31.87 5.06
N VAL A 17 11.78 -30.66 4.57
CA VAL A 17 10.72 -29.81 4.05
C VAL A 17 10.94 -29.56 2.57
N PHE A 18 9.95 -29.93 1.76
CA PHE A 18 9.95 -29.71 0.31
C PHE A 18 8.96 -28.61 -0.03
N ILE A 19 9.39 -27.59 -0.76
CA ILE A 19 8.52 -26.50 -1.19
C ILE A 19 8.26 -26.64 -2.69
N GLU A 20 6.98 -26.73 -3.04
CA GLU A 20 6.48 -26.79 -4.41
C GLU A 20 5.76 -25.49 -4.75
N LEU A 21 6.17 -24.84 -5.84
CA LEU A 21 5.52 -23.66 -6.38
C LEU A 21 4.49 -24.09 -7.41
N ARG A 22 3.23 -23.68 -7.22
CA ARG A 22 2.18 -23.75 -8.24
C ARG A 22 1.79 -22.33 -8.63
N THR A 23 1.94 -21.96 -9.89
CA THR A 23 1.67 -20.59 -10.35
C THR A 23 1.26 -20.51 -11.82
N ASP A 24 0.43 -19.51 -12.13
CA ASP A 24 0.00 -19.08 -13.46
C ASP A 24 0.77 -17.84 -13.96
N VAL A 25 1.83 -17.46 -13.23
CA VAL A 25 2.86 -16.52 -13.68
C VAL A 25 3.83 -17.30 -14.57
N VAL A 26 4.21 -16.72 -15.71
CA VAL A 26 4.90 -17.42 -16.80
C VAL A 26 6.42 -17.39 -16.62
N ALA A 27 7.02 -18.57 -16.51
CA ALA A 27 8.47 -18.74 -16.35
C ALA A 27 9.26 -18.25 -17.58
N GLY A 28 10.28 -17.42 -17.34
CA GLY A 28 11.12 -16.79 -18.35
C GLY A 28 10.55 -15.51 -18.96
N LEU A 29 9.24 -15.31 -18.86
CA LEU A 29 8.56 -14.10 -19.32
C LEU A 29 8.31 -13.12 -18.16
N GLU A 30 7.72 -13.62 -17.07
CA GLU A 30 7.30 -12.82 -15.92
C GLU A 30 8.20 -13.02 -14.69
N PHE A 31 8.97 -14.12 -14.63
CA PHE A 31 10.00 -14.35 -13.61
C PHE A 31 11.11 -15.27 -14.11
N ASP A 32 12.33 -15.11 -13.60
CA ASP A 32 13.52 -15.91 -13.93
C ASP A 32 14.18 -16.57 -12.71
N ARG A 33 13.73 -16.25 -11.50
CA ARG A 33 14.33 -16.74 -10.25
C ARG A 33 13.30 -16.81 -9.14
N VAL A 34 13.43 -17.82 -8.28
CA VAL A 34 12.58 -18.01 -7.10
C VAL A 34 13.47 -18.09 -5.86
N ARG A 35 13.13 -17.34 -4.82
CA ARG A 35 13.74 -17.44 -3.49
C ARG A 35 12.70 -17.92 -2.49
N VAL A 36 13.08 -18.84 -1.62
CA VAL A 36 12.27 -19.34 -0.52
C VAL A 36 13.02 -19.09 0.78
N GLU A 37 12.39 -18.38 1.70
CA GLU A 37 12.89 -18.13 3.04
C GLU A 37 12.00 -18.84 4.07
N LEU A 38 12.62 -19.49 5.05
CA LEU A 38 11.96 -20.06 6.22
C LEU A 38 12.30 -19.21 7.44
N ARG A 39 11.26 -18.68 8.12
CA ARG A 39 11.39 -17.79 9.27
C ARG A 39 10.65 -18.38 10.47
N ASP A 40 11.30 -18.42 11.63
CA ASP A 40 10.68 -18.92 12.87
C ASP A 40 9.53 -18.00 13.33
N VAL A 41 8.43 -18.58 13.79
CA VAL A 41 7.38 -17.86 14.54
C VAL A 41 7.64 -18.07 16.03
N LEU A 42 7.89 -16.97 16.74
CA LEU A 42 8.13 -17.00 18.18
C LEU A 42 6.85 -17.37 18.94
N PRO A 43 6.94 -17.90 20.17
CA PRO A 43 5.75 -18.19 21.00
C PRO A 43 4.87 -16.97 21.29
N SER A 44 5.37 -15.75 21.06
CA SER A 44 4.61 -14.50 21.11
C SER A 44 3.74 -14.25 19.87
N GLY A 45 3.76 -15.15 18.87
CA GLY A 45 3.11 -14.98 17.58
C GLY A 45 3.89 -14.07 16.61
N THR A 46 5.07 -13.60 16.99
CA THR A 46 5.88 -12.67 16.18
C THR A 46 6.81 -13.45 15.25
N VAL A 47 6.85 -13.08 13.97
CA VAL A 47 7.80 -13.64 13.00
C VAL A 47 9.20 -13.11 13.30
N SER A 48 10.18 -14.01 13.37
CA SER A 48 11.58 -13.65 13.53
C SER A 48 12.08 -12.85 12.32
N GLY A 49 12.75 -11.72 12.58
CA GLY A 49 13.43 -10.95 11.53
C GLY A 49 14.61 -11.69 10.90
N ALA A 50 15.17 -12.69 11.60
CA ALA A 50 16.25 -13.52 11.08
C ALA A 50 15.70 -14.62 10.17
N VAL A 51 16.30 -14.75 8.98
CA VAL A 51 16.05 -15.88 8.07
C VAL A 51 16.76 -17.11 8.64
N THR A 52 16.00 -18.16 8.92
CA THR A 52 16.53 -19.40 9.52
C THR A 52 17.17 -20.27 8.45
N ARG A 53 16.55 -20.32 7.25
CA ARG A 53 17.05 -20.99 6.04
C ARG A 53 16.56 -20.25 4.80
N ASP A 54 17.38 -20.15 3.76
CA ASP A 54 16.97 -19.70 2.43
C ASP A 54 17.49 -20.61 1.32
N VAL A 55 16.72 -20.69 0.24
CA VAL A 55 17.08 -21.41 -0.99
C VAL A 55 16.68 -20.53 -2.17
N GLU A 56 17.61 -20.32 -3.10
CA GLU A 56 17.36 -19.58 -4.34
C GLU A 56 17.64 -20.48 -5.56
N VAL A 57 16.72 -20.47 -6.53
CA VAL A 57 16.79 -21.29 -7.73
C VAL A 57 16.50 -20.45 -8.97
N SER A 58 17.39 -20.52 -9.96
CA SER A 58 17.17 -19.96 -11.30
C SER A 58 16.19 -20.82 -12.08
N VAL A 59 15.31 -20.17 -12.84
CA VAL A 59 14.22 -20.81 -13.59
C VAL A 59 14.48 -20.68 -15.07
N THR A 60 14.42 -21.81 -15.78
CA THR A 60 14.52 -21.84 -17.25
C THR A 60 13.20 -21.38 -17.87
N ALA A 61 13.29 -20.56 -18.92
CA ALA A 61 12.13 -20.12 -19.68
C ALA A 61 11.33 -21.30 -20.24
N GLY A 62 10.00 -21.17 -20.24
CA GLY A 62 9.09 -22.19 -20.76
C GLY A 62 8.85 -23.40 -19.85
N LEU A 63 9.39 -23.39 -18.62
CA LEU A 63 9.00 -24.39 -17.62
C LEU A 63 7.56 -24.16 -17.16
N ASP A 64 6.76 -25.23 -17.18
CA ASP A 64 5.42 -25.20 -16.61
C ASP A 64 5.44 -25.39 -15.08
N PHE A 65 4.74 -24.49 -14.39
CA PHE A 65 4.50 -24.49 -12.95
C PHE A 65 3.00 -24.66 -12.60
N SER A 66 2.12 -24.79 -13.59
CA SER A 66 0.67 -24.87 -13.40
C SER A 66 0.24 -26.10 -12.60
N THR A 67 1.00 -27.19 -12.66
CA THR A 67 0.76 -28.43 -11.92
C THR A 67 1.54 -28.53 -10.59
N GLY A 68 2.30 -27.50 -10.23
CA GLY A 68 3.22 -27.53 -9.09
C GLY A 68 4.58 -28.11 -9.47
N ARG A 69 5.65 -27.42 -9.05
CA ARG A 69 7.04 -27.85 -9.26
C ARG A 69 7.87 -27.56 -8.01
N ARG A 70 8.71 -28.50 -7.60
CA ARG A 70 9.62 -28.33 -6.46
C ARG A 70 10.64 -27.23 -6.75
N VAL A 71 10.71 -26.25 -5.86
CA VAL A 71 11.63 -25.10 -5.92
C VAL A 71 12.59 -25.04 -4.72
N ALA A 72 12.31 -25.75 -3.62
CA ALA A 72 13.25 -25.88 -2.51
C ALA A 72 13.17 -27.24 -1.81
N GLU A 73 14.30 -27.66 -1.26
CA GLU A 73 14.44 -28.80 -0.37
C GLU A 73 15.31 -28.36 0.82
N ILE A 74 14.71 -28.32 2.00
CA ILE A 74 15.34 -27.84 3.23
C ILE A 74 15.38 -29.00 4.21
N THR A 75 16.57 -29.54 4.44
CA THR A 75 16.77 -30.70 5.33
C THR A 75 17.05 -30.28 6.76
N GLY A 76 16.60 -31.07 7.73
CA GLY A 76 16.95 -30.87 9.14
C GLY A 76 16.31 -29.62 9.77
N VAL A 77 15.07 -29.29 9.35
CA VAL A 77 14.27 -28.21 9.94
C VAL A 77 13.75 -28.65 11.30
N PRO A 78 14.02 -27.94 12.41
CA PRO A 78 13.47 -28.28 13.72
C PRO A 78 11.94 -28.27 13.72
N PHE A 79 11.33 -29.05 14.60
CA PHE A 79 9.88 -28.98 14.77
C PHE A 79 9.46 -27.63 15.37
N GLY A 80 8.39 -27.03 14.83
CA GLY A 80 7.94 -25.70 15.23
C GLY A 80 7.00 -25.03 14.23
N HIS A 81 6.67 -23.77 14.52
CA HIS A 81 5.86 -22.90 13.67
C HIS A 81 6.77 -21.98 12.85
N TYR A 82 6.46 -21.88 11.56
CA TYR A 82 7.27 -21.15 10.60
C TYR A 82 6.41 -20.33 9.64
N VAL A 83 6.96 -19.22 9.16
CA VAL A 83 6.48 -18.56 7.95
C VAL A 83 7.40 -18.93 6.81
N VAL A 84 6.82 -19.47 5.74
CA VAL A 84 7.50 -19.68 4.45
C VAL A 84 7.20 -18.49 3.57
N ARG A 85 8.23 -17.71 3.23
CA ARG A 85 8.14 -16.56 2.31
C ARG A 85 8.74 -16.97 0.98
N LEU A 86 7.91 -16.97 -0.07
CA LEU A 86 8.31 -17.27 -1.44
C LEU A 86 8.27 -15.99 -2.27
N GLN A 87 9.37 -15.70 -2.95
CA GLN A 87 9.56 -14.52 -3.78
C GLN A 87 9.93 -14.93 -5.21
N MET A 88 9.27 -14.32 -6.19
CA MET A 88 9.52 -14.54 -7.62
C MET A 88 10.11 -13.26 -8.21
N PHE A 89 11.27 -13.38 -8.86
CA PHE A 89 12.02 -12.24 -9.37
C PHE A 89 12.05 -12.19 -10.90
N ARG A 90 12.11 -10.98 -11.44
CA ARG A 90 12.54 -10.70 -12.81
C ARG A 90 13.71 -9.72 -12.74
N GLY A 91 14.89 -10.15 -13.15
CA GLY A 91 16.11 -9.37 -12.94
C GLY A 91 16.33 -9.03 -11.45
N PRO A 92 16.46 -7.74 -11.07
CA PRO A 92 16.59 -7.31 -9.68
C PRO A 92 15.26 -7.16 -8.94
N GLU A 93 14.12 -7.11 -9.64
CA GLU A 93 12.82 -6.79 -9.06
C GLU A 93 12.09 -8.04 -8.52
N ILE A 94 11.40 -7.88 -7.39
CA ILE A 94 10.41 -8.85 -6.91
C ILE A 94 9.11 -8.58 -7.66
N ARG A 95 8.63 -9.56 -8.43
CA ARG A 95 7.40 -9.46 -9.21
C ARG A 95 6.18 -9.92 -8.42
N VAL A 96 6.35 -11.01 -7.67
CA VAL A 96 5.29 -11.58 -6.83
C VAL A 96 5.91 -12.13 -5.56
N GLU A 97 5.22 -11.94 -4.44
CA GLU A 97 5.60 -12.50 -3.15
C GLU A 97 4.39 -13.14 -2.46
N ARG A 98 4.63 -14.27 -1.79
CA ARG A 98 3.62 -14.93 -0.97
C ARG A 98 4.24 -15.50 0.30
N SER A 99 3.60 -15.21 1.43
CA SER A 99 3.96 -15.72 2.75
C SER A 99 2.84 -16.60 3.30
N ILE A 100 3.18 -17.79 3.80
CA ILE A 100 2.23 -18.70 4.46
C ILE A 100 2.77 -19.20 5.80
N GLU A 101 1.89 -19.40 6.77
CA GLU A 101 2.23 -20.01 8.06
C GLU A 101 2.08 -21.53 7.99
N VAL A 102 3.06 -22.26 8.52
CA VAL A 102 3.07 -23.72 8.55
C VAL A 102 3.60 -24.25 9.88
N GLU A 103 2.97 -25.31 10.36
CA GLU A 103 3.48 -26.12 11.46
C GLU A 103 4.26 -27.33 10.90
N ILE A 104 5.47 -27.55 11.42
CA ILE A 104 6.37 -28.62 11.00
C ILE A 104 6.54 -29.59 12.18
N THR A 105 5.97 -30.78 12.03
CA THR A 105 6.03 -31.87 13.03
C THR A 105 6.51 -33.20 12.43
N ALA A 106 6.77 -33.23 11.13
CA ALA A 106 7.28 -34.36 10.37
C ALA A 106 7.76 -33.90 8.99
N ASN A 107 8.39 -34.79 8.23
CA ASN A 107 8.73 -34.53 6.82
C ASN A 107 7.47 -34.11 6.05
N ARG A 108 7.53 -32.98 5.33
CA ARG A 108 6.36 -32.36 4.71
C ARG A 108 6.70 -31.81 3.34
N ALA A 109 5.79 -32.02 2.39
CA ALA A 109 5.76 -31.27 1.14
C ALA A 109 4.69 -30.18 1.27
N ILE A 110 5.05 -28.94 0.94
CA ILE A 110 4.20 -27.76 1.05
C ILE A 110 4.07 -27.17 -0.34
N THR A 111 2.85 -27.14 -0.87
CA THR A 111 2.55 -26.50 -2.15
C THR A 111 2.08 -25.07 -1.89
N ILE A 112 2.79 -24.09 -2.46
CA ILE A 112 2.46 -22.67 -2.38
C ILE A 112 1.83 -22.25 -3.70
N LEU A 113 0.55 -21.86 -3.65
CA LEU A 113 -0.18 -21.33 -4.79
C LEU A 113 0.07 -19.83 -4.92
N VAL A 114 0.69 -19.39 -6.02
CA VAL A 114 0.93 -17.98 -6.32
C VAL A 114 0.17 -17.60 -7.58
N THR A 115 -0.65 -16.55 -7.50
CA THR A 115 -1.51 -16.12 -8.62
C THR A 115 -0.98 -14.87 -9.29
N ARG A 116 -1.16 -14.78 -10.61
CA ARG A 116 -0.72 -13.64 -11.43
C ARG A 116 -1.43 -12.34 -11.11
N SER A 117 -2.64 -12.41 -10.56
CA SER A 117 -3.33 -11.24 -9.99
C SER A 117 -2.56 -10.58 -8.83
N CYS A 118 -1.58 -11.26 -8.24
CA CYS A 118 -0.68 -10.69 -7.23
C CYS A 118 0.55 -10.00 -7.82
N ALA A 119 0.74 -10.00 -9.15
CA ALA A 119 1.82 -9.26 -9.78
C ALA A 119 1.64 -7.75 -9.56
N GLY A 120 2.65 -7.10 -8.96
CA GLY A 120 2.61 -5.69 -8.63
C GLY A 120 1.73 -5.32 -7.42
N VAL A 121 1.17 -6.31 -6.71
CA VAL A 121 0.43 -6.07 -5.47
C VAL A 121 1.41 -5.97 -4.31
N THR A 122 1.42 -4.82 -3.65
CA THR A 122 2.22 -4.58 -2.43
C THR A 122 1.36 -4.81 -1.20
N CYS A 123 1.76 -5.74 -0.35
CA CYS A 123 1.11 -6.03 0.92
C CYS A 123 2.04 -5.72 2.10
N PRO A 124 1.54 -5.12 3.20
CA PRO A 124 0.15 -4.71 3.41
C PRO A 124 -0.25 -3.51 2.53
N ALA A 125 -1.51 -3.42 2.16
CA ALA A 125 -2.03 -2.33 1.33
C ALA A 125 -1.88 -0.99 2.08
N PRO A 126 -1.65 0.16 1.41
CA PRO A 126 -1.58 1.46 2.06
C PRO A 126 -2.86 1.77 2.85
N GLY A 127 -2.74 1.95 4.17
CA GLY A 127 -3.87 2.15 5.08
C GLY A 127 -4.71 0.89 5.38
N GLY A 128 -4.25 -0.28 4.96
CA GLY A 128 -4.85 -1.58 5.26
C GLY A 128 -4.33 -2.20 6.56
N ASP A 129 -4.77 -3.43 6.85
CA ASP A 129 -4.34 -4.19 8.03
C ASP A 129 -2.86 -4.60 7.92
N GLU A 130 -2.04 -4.21 8.91
CA GLU A 130 -0.62 -4.54 8.99
C GLU A 130 -0.34 -6.05 9.08
N GLY A 131 -1.32 -6.85 9.50
CA GLY A 131 -1.24 -8.32 9.53
C GLY A 131 -1.42 -8.99 8.16
N GLN A 132 -1.95 -8.27 7.18
CA GLN A 132 -2.21 -8.78 5.83
C GLN A 132 -1.00 -8.59 4.91
N VAL A 133 0.08 -9.30 5.22
CA VAL A 133 1.40 -9.15 4.54
C VAL A 133 1.60 -10.10 3.35
N SER A 134 0.59 -10.88 2.98
CA SER A 134 0.66 -11.87 1.90
C SER A 134 -0.39 -11.57 0.83
N CYS A 135 -0.16 -11.89 -0.44
CA CYS A 135 -1.17 -11.75 -1.48
C CYS A 135 -1.79 -13.10 -1.87
N LEU A 136 -3.11 -13.12 -2.04
CA LEU A 136 -3.87 -14.20 -2.66
C LEU A 136 -4.95 -13.61 -3.57
N SER A 137 -5.00 -14.04 -4.84
CA SER A 137 -6.01 -13.60 -5.80
C SER A 137 -6.10 -12.06 -5.98
N GLY A 138 -4.97 -11.35 -5.82
CA GLY A 138 -4.89 -9.90 -5.93
C GLY A 138 -5.31 -9.11 -4.69
N SER A 139 -5.66 -9.79 -3.59
CA SER A 139 -6.00 -9.17 -2.31
C SER A 139 -4.95 -9.48 -1.25
N CYS A 140 -4.68 -8.52 -0.36
CA CYS A 140 -3.83 -8.75 0.79
C CYS A 140 -4.55 -9.61 1.85
N VAL A 141 -3.86 -10.63 2.36
CA VAL A 141 -4.35 -11.64 3.29
C VAL A 141 -3.31 -11.92 4.38
N ALA A 142 -3.76 -12.45 5.51
CA ALA A 142 -2.87 -12.90 6.56
C ALA A 142 -2.10 -14.17 6.13
N PRO A 143 -0.88 -14.41 6.63
CA PRO A 143 -0.12 -15.64 6.34
C PRO A 143 -0.84 -16.94 6.75
N SER A 144 -1.80 -16.87 7.67
CA SER A 144 -2.66 -18.00 8.04
C SER A 144 -3.64 -18.43 6.94
N CYS A 145 -3.85 -17.61 5.90
CA CYS A 145 -4.58 -17.98 4.69
C CYS A 145 -3.67 -18.79 3.74
N VAL A 146 -3.56 -20.09 3.98
CA VAL A 146 -2.60 -20.96 3.30
C VAL A 146 -3.16 -21.49 1.98
N GLU A 147 -4.29 -22.18 2.03
CA GLU A 147 -4.91 -22.89 0.91
C GLU A 147 -5.99 -22.09 0.19
N GLY A 148 -6.55 -21.05 0.83
CA GLY A 148 -7.54 -20.13 0.25
C GLY A 148 -8.97 -20.37 0.71
N ASP A 149 -9.22 -21.45 1.45
CA ASP A 149 -10.51 -21.85 2.00
C ASP A 149 -10.58 -21.76 3.53
N GLU A 150 -9.50 -21.33 4.19
CA GLU A 150 -9.48 -21.08 5.62
C GLU A 150 -10.36 -19.87 6.01
N PRO A 151 -10.91 -19.82 7.23
CA PRO A 151 -11.72 -18.69 7.69
C PRO A 151 -10.99 -17.33 7.70
N SER A 152 -9.65 -17.36 7.73
CA SER A 152 -8.79 -16.18 7.62
C SER A 152 -8.64 -15.67 6.18
N CYS A 153 -9.12 -16.43 5.19
CA CYS A 153 -9.10 -16.04 3.80
C CYS A 153 -10.32 -15.18 3.42
N PRO A 154 -10.19 -14.31 2.41
CA PRO A 154 -11.33 -13.66 1.78
C PRO A 154 -12.32 -14.70 1.20
N PRO A 155 -13.59 -14.30 0.97
CA PRO A 155 -14.55 -15.14 0.26
C PRO A 155 -13.98 -15.61 -1.10
N PRO A 156 -14.36 -16.82 -1.56
CA PRO A 156 -13.86 -17.36 -2.83
C PRO A 156 -14.24 -16.43 -4.00
N GLY A 157 -13.27 -16.13 -4.86
CA GLY A 157 -13.45 -15.32 -6.06
C GLY A 157 -14.07 -16.08 -7.25
N CYS A 158 -14.18 -17.41 -7.17
CA CYS A 158 -14.85 -18.24 -8.16
C CYS A 158 -15.44 -19.51 -7.53
N GLU A 159 -16.46 -20.09 -8.16
CA GLU A 159 -16.96 -21.44 -7.85
C GLU A 159 -16.74 -22.42 -9.03
N ALA A 160 -16.66 -21.89 -10.24
CA ALA A 160 -16.37 -22.62 -11.46
C ALA A 160 -15.41 -21.84 -12.38
N ALA A 161 -14.77 -22.56 -13.29
CA ALA A 161 -13.89 -21.98 -14.31
C ALA A 161 -14.55 -20.84 -15.11
N GLY A 162 -15.87 -20.91 -15.31
CA GLY A 162 -16.65 -19.89 -16.05
C GLY A 162 -16.71 -18.52 -15.37
N ASP A 163 -16.52 -18.46 -14.04
CA ASP A 163 -16.56 -17.23 -13.25
C ASP A 163 -15.27 -16.42 -13.40
N CYS A 164 -14.20 -17.07 -13.84
CA CYS A 164 -12.90 -16.44 -14.00
C CYS A 164 -12.83 -15.57 -15.26
N PRO A 165 -11.99 -14.50 -15.23
CA PRO A 165 -11.75 -13.63 -16.37
C PRO A 165 -11.40 -14.41 -17.63
N ALA A 166 -11.70 -13.82 -18.78
CA ALA A 166 -11.32 -14.43 -20.06
C ALA A 166 -9.79 -14.56 -20.15
N ALA A 167 -9.34 -15.71 -20.62
CA ALA A 167 -7.95 -15.97 -20.95
C ALA A 167 -7.76 -15.95 -22.47
N ALA A 168 -6.52 -15.76 -22.92
CA ALA A 168 -6.15 -15.97 -24.31
C ALA A 168 -6.34 -17.44 -24.72
N ASP A 169 -6.51 -17.70 -26.02
CA ASP A 169 -6.82 -19.03 -26.56
C ASP A 169 -5.78 -20.13 -26.21
N CYS A 170 -4.58 -19.73 -25.80
CA CYS A 170 -3.53 -20.67 -25.39
C CYS A 170 -3.60 -21.10 -23.91
N ALA A 171 -4.52 -20.54 -23.12
CA ALA A 171 -4.66 -20.80 -21.69
C ALA A 171 -6.09 -21.20 -21.33
N ASP A 172 -6.21 -22.25 -20.50
CA ASP A 172 -7.46 -22.65 -19.88
C ASP A 172 -7.62 -21.95 -18.52
N ARG A 173 -8.85 -21.52 -18.24
CA ARG A 173 -9.23 -20.97 -16.93
C ARG A 173 -9.65 -22.09 -15.98
N GLU A 174 -9.12 -22.08 -14.78
CA GLU A 174 -9.41 -23.01 -13.70
C GLU A 174 -9.85 -22.24 -12.45
N CYS A 175 -10.84 -22.78 -11.75
CA CYS A 175 -11.14 -22.34 -10.39
C CYS A 175 -10.49 -23.30 -9.41
N VAL A 176 -9.37 -22.90 -8.82
CA VAL A 176 -8.57 -23.72 -7.90
C VAL A 176 -8.82 -23.20 -6.49
N ARG A 177 -9.60 -23.93 -5.70
CA ARG A 177 -9.89 -23.60 -4.29
C ARG A 177 -10.41 -22.16 -4.11
N GLY A 178 -11.36 -21.76 -4.94
CA GLY A 178 -11.95 -20.42 -4.87
C GLY A 178 -11.11 -19.32 -5.51
N VAL A 179 -9.98 -19.65 -6.14
CA VAL A 179 -9.07 -18.70 -6.77
C VAL A 179 -9.01 -18.94 -8.28
N CYS A 180 -9.08 -17.85 -9.06
CA CYS A 180 -8.91 -17.92 -10.51
C CYS A 180 -7.46 -18.16 -10.88
N PHE A 181 -7.25 -19.18 -11.70
CA PHE A 181 -5.94 -19.67 -12.10
C PHE A 181 -5.94 -19.98 -13.59
N PHE A 182 -4.81 -19.76 -14.27
CA PHE A 182 -4.70 -19.99 -15.70
C PHE A 182 -3.63 -21.03 -16.02
N ALA A 183 -4.03 -22.16 -16.59
CA ALA A 183 -3.13 -23.23 -17.00
C ALA A 183 -2.86 -23.15 -18.50
N PRO A 184 -1.61 -23.27 -18.97
CA PRO A 184 -1.32 -23.30 -20.39
C PRO A 184 -1.90 -24.57 -21.04
N VAL A 185 -2.42 -24.44 -22.25
CA VAL A 185 -2.91 -25.58 -23.04
C VAL A 185 -1.75 -26.21 -23.80
N ASP A 186 -1.51 -27.50 -23.56
CA ASP A 186 -0.44 -28.26 -24.23
C ASP A 186 -0.53 -28.16 -25.76
N GLY A 187 0.52 -27.63 -26.38
CA GLY A 187 0.62 -27.50 -27.83
C GLY A 187 -0.22 -26.38 -28.45
N ALA A 188 -0.77 -25.46 -27.65
CA ALA A 188 -1.48 -24.29 -28.17
C ALA A 188 -0.54 -23.23 -28.77
N CYS A 189 0.72 -23.16 -28.33
CA CYS A 189 1.73 -22.26 -28.86
C CYS A 189 2.84 -23.03 -29.60
N GLU A 190 3.57 -22.34 -30.49
CA GLU A 190 4.71 -22.93 -31.19
C GLU A 190 5.88 -23.26 -30.23
N LEU A 191 6.83 -24.10 -30.68
CA LEU A 191 7.99 -24.50 -29.86
C LEU A 191 8.90 -23.33 -29.46
N SER A 192 8.81 -22.20 -30.15
CA SER A 192 9.53 -20.95 -29.87
C SER A 192 8.67 -19.93 -29.12
N GLU A 193 7.52 -20.33 -28.59
CA GLU A 193 6.58 -19.45 -27.89
C GLU A 193 6.19 -20.02 -26.52
N VAL A 194 5.83 -19.12 -25.60
CA VAL A 194 5.19 -19.45 -24.32
C VAL A 194 3.82 -18.82 -24.27
N CYS A 195 2.86 -19.51 -23.64
CA CYS A 195 1.53 -18.95 -23.46
C CYS A 195 1.54 -17.90 -22.34
N SER A 196 1.16 -16.67 -22.68
CA SER A 196 0.74 -15.65 -21.72
C SER A 196 -0.79 -15.66 -21.64
N PRO A 197 -1.41 -15.90 -20.46
CA PRO A 197 -2.86 -15.93 -20.34
C PRO A 197 -3.56 -14.62 -20.73
N GLU A 198 -2.86 -13.49 -20.76
CA GLU A 198 -3.37 -12.19 -21.22
C GLU A 198 -3.02 -11.87 -22.67
N ARG A 199 -1.82 -12.23 -23.13
CA ARG A 199 -1.28 -11.79 -24.43
C ARG A 199 -1.36 -12.86 -25.53
N GLY A 200 -1.70 -14.10 -25.18
CA GLY A 200 -1.63 -15.23 -26.09
C GLY A 200 -0.21 -15.81 -26.20
N CYS A 201 0.09 -16.45 -27.32
CA CYS A 201 1.41 -17.02 -27.56
C CYS A 201 2.43 -15.91 -27.80
N VAL A 202 3.45 -15.84 -26.95
CA VAL A 202 4.53 -14.85 -27.04
C VAL A 202 5.88 -15.56 -27.26
N PRO A 203 6.75 -15.06 -28.16
CA PRO A 203 8.04 -15.70 -28.41
C PRO A 203 8.92 -15.80 -27.15
N VAL A 204 9.53 -16.97 -26.91
CA VAL A 204 10.57 -17.16 -25.89
C VAL A 204 11.94 -16.86 -26.50
N GLY A 205 12.56 -15.77 -26.05
CA GLY A 205 13.95 -15.42 -26.39
C GLY A 205 14.14 -14.25 -27.36
N GLY A 206 13.13 -13.42 -27.57
CA GLY A 206 13.30 -12.11 -28.22
C GLY A 206 12.85 -11.03 -27.26
N CYS A 207 13.61 -9.95 -27.18
CA CYS A 207 13.16 -8.68 -26.63
C CYS A 207 11.76 -8.33 -27.21
N VAL A 208 10.93 -7.63 -26.45
CA VAL A 208 9.60 -7.19 -26.91
C VAL A 208 9.77 -5.76 -27.40
N PRO A 209 9.59 -5.44 -28.70
CA PRO A 209 9.87 -4.12 -29.23
C PRO A 209 9.01 -3.06 -28.54
N LEU A 210 9.65 -2.27 -27.71
CA LEU A 210 9.13 -1.08 -27.06
C LEU A 210 9.96 0.11 -27.54
N PRO A 211 9.45 1.36 -27.45
CA PRO A 211 10.29 2.53 -27.66
C PRO A 211 11.44 2.54 -26.66
N GLU A 212 12.65 2.84 -27.14
CA GLU A 212 13.87 2.89 -26.33
C GLU A 212 13.72 3.80 -25.10
N THR A 213 14.19 3.29 -23.97
CA THR A 213 14.37 4.07 -22.74
C THR A 213 15.84 4.11 -22.41
N CYS A 214 16.38 5.29 -22.09
CA CYS A 214 17.82 5.47 -21.88
C CYS A 214 18.31 4.80 -20.57
N ASP A 215 18.33 3.47 -20.54
CA ASP A 215 18.55 2.64 -19.35
C ASP A 215 19.65 1.59 -19.52
N GLY A 216 20.26 1.51 -20.70
CA GLY A 216 21.33 0.56 -21.02
C GLY A 216 20.82 -0.80 -21.51
N SER A 217 19.56 -0.88 -21.92
CA SER A 217 18.92 -2.05 -22.48
C SER A 217 18.53 -1.79 -23.94
N ASP A 218 18.28 -2.88 -24.67
CA ASP A 218 17.78 -2.87 -26.05
C ASP A 218 16.29 -3.22 -25.95
N GLU A 219 15.43 -2.20 -25.95
CA GLU A 219 13.98 -2.33 -25.80
C GLU A 219 13.27 -2.57 -27.13
N ASP A 220 13.79 -2.01 -28.22
CA ASP A 220 13.22 -2.09 -29.55
C ASP A 220 13.71 -3.32 -30.34
N CYS A 221 14.73 -3.99 -29.79
CA CYS A 221 15.28 -5.27 -30.19
C CYS A 221 16.04 -5.23 -31.51
N ASP A 222 16.58 -4.08 -31.90
CA ASP A 222 17.34 -3.93 -33.12
C ASP A 222 18.82 -4.38 -32.99
N GLY A 223 19.26 -4.64 -31.75
CA GLY A 223 20.61 -5.12 -31.41
C GLY A 223 21.61 -3.99 -31.11
N LEU A 224 21.15 -2.75 -31.09
CA LEU A 224 21.82 -1.60 -30.52
C LEU A 224 21.17 -1.28 -29.17
N VAL A 225 21.82 -0.44 -28.37
CA VAL A 225 21.36 -0.10 -27.02
C VAL A 225 21.27 1.42 -26.97
N ASP A 226 20.09 1.94 -26.65
CA ASP A 226 19.80 3.37 -26.49
C ASP A 226 20.14 4.23 -27.73
N GLU A 227 20.14 3.68 -28.94
CA GLU A 227 20.58 4.36 -30.18
C GLU A 227 19.61 5.43 -30.72
N ASP A 228 18.38 5.43 -30.21
CA ASP A 228 17.37 6.43 -30.53
C ASP A 228 17.58 7.76 -29.79
N PHE A 229 18.54 7.82 -28.86
CA PHE A 229 18.91 9.04 -28.14
C PHE A 229 20.06 9.80 -28.82
N ASP A 230 19.92 11.13 -28.91
CA ASP A 230 20.96 12.00 -29.46
C ASP A 230 22.00 12.32 -28.40
N PHE A 231 23.01 11.46 -28.26
CA PHE A 231 24.10 11.69 -27.30
C PHE A 231 24.98 12.90 -27.63
N ASP A 232 24.87 13.49 -28.83
CA ASP A 232 25.71 14.61 -29.27
C ASP A 232 25.10 15.98 -28.94
N ALA A 233 23.76 16.06 -28.86
CA ALA A 233 23.03 17.32 -28.66
C ALA A 233 21.95 17.26 -27.56
N ASP A 234 21.55 16.08 -27.06
CA ASP A 234 20.59 15.97 -25.97
C ASP A 234 21.22 16.37 -24.64
N VAL A 235 20.69 17.44 -24.04
CA VAL A 235 21.10 17.95 -22.73
C VAL A 235 20.81 16.97 -21.60
N LEU A 236 19.83 16.06 -21.75
CA LEU A 236 19.47 15.08 -20.72
C LEU A 236 20.29 13.78 -20.81
N ASN A 237 20.91 13.52 -21.96
CA ASN A 237 21.67 12.29 -22.25
C ASN A 237 23.02 12.63 -22.89
N CYS A 238 23.73 13.66 -22.42
CA CYS A 238 24.91 14.15 -23.11
C CYS A 238 26.10 13.18 -22.98
N GLY A 239 26.54 12.60 -24.10
CA GLY A 239 27.63 11.62 -24.18
C GLY A 239 27.27 10.20 -23.71
N THR A 240 26.29 10.05 -22.81
CA THR A 240 25.74 8.75 -22.38
C THR A 240 24.40 8.96 -21.66
N CYS A 241 23.59 7.90 -21.56
CA CYS A 241 22.31 7.93 -20.87
C CYS A 241 22.37 8.50 -19.46
N GLY A 242 21.36 9.31 -19.12
CA GLY A 242 21.20 9.93 -17.80
C GLY A 242 22.25 10.97 -17.43
N THR A 243 23.15 11.32 -18.35
CA THR A 243 24.12 12.40 -18.15
C THR A 243 23.46 13.72 -18.52
N ALA A 244 22.59 14.17 -17.63
CA ALA A 244 22.01 15.49 -17.73
C ALA A 244 23.09 16.55 -17.47
N CYS A 245 23.28 17.48 -18.40
CA CYS A 245 24.23 18.55 -18.21
C CYS A 245 23.80 19.42 -17.02
N PRO A 246 24.72 19.70 -16.07
CA PRO A 246 24.38 20.42 -14.86
C PRO A 246 23.92 21.83 -15.20
N SER A 247 22.81 22.27 -14.60
CA SER A 247 22.44 23.68 -14.60
C SER A 247 23.46 24.47 -13.79
N ALA A 248 24.10 25.46 -14.42
CA ALA A 248 25.10 26.30 -13.79
C ALA A 248 24.65 27.78 -13.77
N PRO A 249 25.08 28.59 -12.78
CA PRO A 249 24.69 30.00 -12.71
C PRO A 249 25.14 30.80 -13.93
N GLY A 250 24.26 31.68 -14.43
CA GLY A 250 24.55 32.59 -15.55
C GLY A 250 24.75 31.91 -16.90
N ALA A 251 24.34 30.65 -17.03
CA ALA A 251 24.54 29.85 -18.23
C ALA A 251 23.34 28.93 -18.51
N THR A 252 23.07 28.71 -19.78
CA THR A 252 22.19 27.65 -20.25
C THR A 252 23.03 26.41 -20.59
N PRO A 253 22.73 25.23 -20.02
CA PRO A 253 23.46 24.01 -20.34
C PRO A 253 23.19 23.56 -21.78
N ALA A 254 24.23 23.15 -22.49
CA ALA A 254 24.16 22.67 -23.86
C ALA A 254 24.99 21.39 -24.02
N CYS A 255 24.53 20.44 -24.83
CA CYS A 255 25.36 19.30 -25.22
C CYS A 255 25.98 19.56 -26.60
N GLY A 256 27.31 19.43 -26.68
CA GLY A 256 28.04 19.60 -27.93
C GLY A 256 29.05 18.47 -28.12
N ALA A 257 28.81 17.62 -29.12
CA ALA A 257 29.66 16.47 -29.45
C ALA A 257 29.90 15.54 -28.24
N GLY A 258 28.84 15.26 -27.49
CA GLY A 258 28.84 14.35 -26.35
C GLY A 258 29.58 14.87 -25.12
N THR A 259 29.84 16.17 -25.05
CA THR A 259 30.41 16.84 -23.88
C THR A 259 29.50 17.99 -23.47
N CYS A 260 29.24 18.10 -22.17
CA CYS A 260 28.51 19.25 -21.64
C CYS A 260 29.32 20.53 -21.85
N THR A 261 28.65 21.50 -22.44
CA THR A 261 29.13 22.85 -22.70
C THR A 261 28.14 23.83 -22.10
N VAL A 262 28.55 25.09 -21.99
CA VAL A 262 27.69 26.18 -21.50
C VAL A 262 27.55 27.23 -22.57
N GLU A 263 26.33 27.72 -22.76
CA GLU A 263 26.06 28.96 -23.48
C GLU A 263 25.79 30.03 -22.43
N CYS A 264 26.69 31.02 -22.32
CA CYS A 264 26.54 32.07 -21.32
C CYS A 264 25.33 32.94 -21.60
N ASP A 265 24.59 33.23 -20.53
CA ASP A 265 23.51 34.22 -20.60
C ASP A 265 24.09 35.60 -20.95
N PRO A 266 23.34 36.47 -21.63
CA PRO A 266 23.81 37.81 -21.98
C PRO A 266 24.35 38.57 -20.75
N GLY A 267 25.61 38.99 -20.84
CA GLY A 267 26.31 39.68 -19.74
C GLY A 267 27.12 38.79 -18.81
N PHE A 268 27.18 37.48 -19.08
CA PHE A 268 28.06 36.55 -18.39
C PHE A 268 29.13 35.97 -19.32
N GLY A 269 30.27 35.58 -18.75
CA GLY A 269 31.36 34.91 -19.45
C GLY A 269 31.98 33.80 -18.60
N ASP A 270 32.29 32.68 -19.25
CA ASP A 270 33.12 31.59 -18.74
C ASP A 270 34.60 31.99 -18.91
N CYS A 271 35.24 32.39 -17.82
CA CYS A 271 36.60 32.94 -17.85
C CYS A 271 37.69 31.95 -17.47
N ASP A 272 37.34 30.82 -16.88
CA ASP A 272 38.28 29.73 -16.58
C ASP A 272 38.17 28.56 -17.58
N GLY A 273 37.14 28.56 -18.42
CA GLY A 273 36.86 27.55 -19.43
C GLY A 273 36.21 26.29 -18.85
N ASP A 274 35.67 26.36 -17.63
CA ASP A 274 35.09 25.22 -16.92
C ASP A 274 33.55 25.30 -16.94
N ALA A 275 32.96 24.58 -17.90
CA ALA A 275 31.52 24.47 -18.07
C ALA A 275 30.76 23.92 -16.83
N VAL A 276 31.45 23.34 -15.85
CA VAL A 276 30.82 22.79 -14.65
C VAL A 276 30.38 23.89 -13.68
N ASN A 277 31.14 24.99 -13.57
CA ASN A 277 30.79 26.13 -12.72
C ASN A 277 29.98 27.22 -13.44
N GLY A 278 29.87 27.14 -14.77
CA GLY A 278 28.99 28.00 -15.57
C GLY A 278 29.69 29.19 -16.19
N CYS A 279 29.03 30.36 -16.13
CA CYS A 279 29.59 31.62 -16.62
C CYS A 279 29.66 32.60 -15.45
N GLU A 280 30.77 32.54 -14.72
CA GLU A 280 30.92 33.06 -13.36
C GLU A 280 31.19 34.56 -13.33
N ARG A 281 31.53 35.14 -14.49
CA ARG A 281 31.97 36.53 -14.58
C ARG A 281 30.93 37.40 -15.24
N ASP A 282 30.50 38.45 -14.54
CA ASP A 282 29.70 39.53 -15.11
C ASP A 282 30.58 40.39 -16.05
N VAL A 283 30.41 40.22 -17.36
CA VAL A 283 31.10 40.97 -18.42
C VAL A 283 30.44 42.32 -18.74
N GLY A 284 29.45 42.73 -17.94
CA GLY A 284 28.88 44.07 -17.92
C GLY A 284 29.59 45.03 -16.98
N THR A 285 30.69 44.60 -16.34
CA THR A 285 31.49 45.41 -15.43
C THR A 285 32.66 46.09 -16.15
N ALA A 286 33.11 47.25 -15.67
CA ALA A 286 34.23 47.94 -16.29
C ALA A 286 35.59 47.23 -16.14
N THR A 287 35.69 46.14 -15.37
CA THR A 287 36.90 45.30 -15.31
C THR A 287 36.91 44.18 -16.36
N ASP A 288 35.75 43.81 -16.89
CA ASP A 288 35.53 42.65 -17.75
C ASP A 288 34.59 43.00 -18.92
N CYS A 289 34.69 44.22 -19.45
CA CYS A 289 33.67 44.78 -20.34
C CYS A 289 33.66 44.11 -21.71
N GLY A 290 32.64 43.28 -21.95
CA GLY A 290 32.43 42.52 -23.19
C GLY A 290 33.27 41.25 -23.32
N ALA A 291 34.27 41.05 -22.44
CA ALA A 291 35.08 39.85 -22.37
C ALA A 291 35.84 39.77 -21.04
N CYS A 292 36.23 38.57 -20.65
CA CYS A 292 37.07 38.31 -19.47
C CYS A 292 38.35 39.18 -19.48
N ASP A 293 38.62 39.83 -18.34
CA ASP A 293 39.79 40.71 -18.14
C ASP A 293 39.87 41.93 -19.10
N ALA A 294 38.78 42.27 -19.80
CA ALA A 294 38.71 43.42 -20.69
C ALA A 294 38.39 44.72 -19.93
N ALA A 295 39.35 45.22 -19.15
CA ALA A 295 39.16 46.42 -18.35
C ALA A 295 39.07 47.70 -19.21
N CYS A 296 38.11 48.55 -18.88
CA CYS A 296 37.87 49.79 -19.58
C CYS A 296 38.98 50.84 -19.36
N PRO A 297 39.44 51.52 -20.43
CA PRO A 297 40.51 52.50 -20.32
C PRO A 297 40.02 53.80 -19.65
N PRO A 298 40.92 54.63 -19.09
CA PRO A 298 40.53 55.87 -18.39
C PRO A 298 39.76 56.90 -19.23
N ALA A 299 39.87 56.84 -20.57
CA ALA A 299 39.13 57.71 -21.47
C ALA A 299 37.64 57.30 -21.62
N GLU A 300 37.35 56.02 -21.39
CA GLU A 300 36.03 55.39 -21.53
C GLU A 300 35.76 54.51 -20.30
N PRO A 301 35.62 55.11 -19.10
CA PRO A 301 35.70 54.36 -17.85
C PRO A 301 34.43 53.57 -17.50
N ALA A 302 33.37 53.65 -18.30
CA ALA A 302 32.10 52.98 -18.04
C ALA A 302 31.85 51.84 -19.04
N CYS A 303 31.27 50.75 -18.58
CA CYS A 303 30.84 49.64 -19.43
C CYS A 303 29.34 49.76 -19.76
N SER A 304 28.96 49.58 -21.02
CA SER A 304 27.58 49.73 -21.49
C SER A 304 27.24 48.66 -22.54
N PRO A 305 25.97 48.22 -22.64
CA PRO A 305 25.53 47.36 -23.74
C PRO A 305 25.77 48.02 -25.10
N ASP A 306 26.19 47.26 -26.10
CA ASP A 306 26.55 47.75 -27.45
C ASP A 306 25.40 47.66 -28.48
N GLY A 307 24.28 47.03 -28.12
CA GLY A 307 23.11 46.87 -28.98
C GLY A 307 23.08 45.57 -29.81
N ASP A 308 24.19 44.82 -29.86
CA ASP A 308 24.31 43.52 -30.52
C ASP A 308 24.30 42.35 -29.51
N GLY A 309 23.95 42.64 -28.25
CA GLY A 309 23.96 41.68 -27.14
C GLY A 309 25.29 41.60 -26.39
N GLY A 310 26.28 42.43 -26.76
CA GLY A 310 27.57 42.54 -26.09
C GLY A 310 27.69 43.78 -25.21
N PHE A 311 28.88 43.99 -24.67
CA PHE A 311 29.24 45.14 -23.83
C PHE A 311 30.49 45.83 -24.37
N SER A 312 30.52 47.16 -24.28
CA SER A 312 31.64 47.98 -24.74
C SER A 312 31.90 49.14 -23.79
N CYS A 313 33.16 49.59 -23.76
CA CYS A 313 33.57 50.73 -22.96
C CYS A 313 33.10 52.04 -23.61
N VAL A 314 32.54 52.93 -22.80
CA VAL A 314 31.98 54.21 -23.23
C VAL A 314 32.47 55.36 -22.34
N SER A 315 32.61 56.55 -22.93
CA SER A 315 32.97 57.79 -22.20
C SER A 315 31.81 58.38 -21.40
N GLY A 316 30.59 57.88 -21.60
CA GLY A 316 29.37 58.31 -20.91
C GLY A 316 28.20 57.42 -21.29
N CYS A 317 27.18 57.39 -20.43
CA CYS A 317 26.07 56.45 -20.59
C CYS A 317 25.13 56.81 -21.77
N PRO A 318 24.78 55.84 -22.63
CA PRO A 318 23.81 56.02 -23.73
C PRO A 318 22.39 56.38 -23.26
N THR A 319 21.54 56.80 -24.19
CA THR A 319 20.13 57.16 -23.89
C THR A 319 19.30 55.99 -23.39
N GLU A 320 19.60 54.78 -23.86
CA GLU A 320 18.88 53.56 -23.49
C GLU A 320 19.26 53.07 -22.09
N THR A 321 20.49 53.33 -21.65
CA THR A 321 21.02 52.97 -20.32
C THR A 321 21.58 54.20 -19.61
N PRO A 322 20.76 55.22 -19.31
CA PRO A 322 21.22 56.58 -19.01
C PRO A 322 21.86 56.74 -17.62
N THR A 323 21.75 55.74 -16.76
CA THR A 323 22.15 55.83 -15.35
C THR A 323 23.48 55.12 -15.13
N LEU A 324 24.48 55.84 -14.59
CA LEU A 324 25.76 55.25 -14.19
C LEU A 324 25.67 54.67 -12.77
N CYS A 325 25.71 53.34 -12.66
CA CYS A 325 25.74 52.62 -11.39
C CYS A 325 27.15 52.09 -11.14
N GLY A 326 27.93 52.86 -10.39
CA GLY A 326 29.36 52.59 -10.19
C GLY A 326 30.14 52.81 -11.49
N THR A 327 30.43 51.72 -12.21
CA THR A 327 31.16 51.76 -13.50
C THR A 327 30.36 51.15 -14.66
N SER A 328 29.10 50.78 -14.44
CA SER A 328 28.24 50.19 -15.47
C SER A 328 27.06 51.11 -15.77
N CYS A 329 26.73 51.25 -17.04
CA CYS A 329 25.55 52.00 -17.51
C CYS A 329 24.35 51.08 -17.57
N VAL A 330 23.27 51.44 -16.87
CA VAL A 330 22.08 50.59 -16.71
C VAL A 330 20.79 51.35 -17.02
N ALA A 331 19.75 50.60 -17.38
CA ALA A 331 18.42 51.13 -17.65
C ALA A 331 17.51 50.88 -16.44
N THR A 332 17.44 51.82 -15.50
CA THR A 332 16.65 51.64 -14.26
C THR A 332 15.14 51.54 -14.49
N SER A 333 14.66 51.75 -15.72
CA SER A 333 13.25 51.60 -16.08
C SER A 333 12.84 50.18 -16.48
N GLY A 334 13.79 49.30 -16.77
CA GLY A 334 13.51 47.95 -17.30
C GLY A 334 14.50 46.86 -16.88
N ASP A 335 15.59 47.21 -16.20
CA ASP A 335 16.57 46.26 -15.68
C ASP A 335 16.14 45.74 -14.30
N THR A 336 15.90 44.43 -14.19
CA THR A 336 15.48 43.76 -12.94
C THR A 336 16.54 43.78 -11.84
N ARG A 337 17.83 44.05 -12.16
CA ARG A 337 18.91 44.18 -11.17
C ARG A 337 19.13 45.63 -10.70
N HIS A 338 18.53 46.60 -11.40
CA HIS A 338 18.70 48.03 -11.15
C HIS A 338 17.37 48.81 -11.22
N CYS A 339 16.27 48.19 -10.80
CA CYS A 339 14.93 48.72 -11.02
C CYS A 339 14.65 49.95 -10.14
N GLY A 340 14.35 51.09 -10.77
CA GLY A 340 14.11 52.38 -10.11
C GLY A 340 15.37 53.08 -9.61
N ALA A 341 16.38 52.35 -9.15
CA ALA A 341 17.68 52.87 -8.74
C ALA A 341 18.80 51.81 -8.85
N CYS A 342 20.05 52.27 -8.75
CA CYS A 342 21.23 51.40 -8.79
C CYS A 342 21.20 50.32 -7.70
N GLY A 343 21.32 49.05 -8.10
CA GLY A 343 21.46 47.91 -7.18
C GLY A 343 20.17 47.50 -6.49
N VAL A 344 19.03 48.03 -6.94
CA VAL A 344 17.71 47.60 -6.49
C VAL A 344 17.30 46.42 -7.38
N ALA A 345 17.62 45.21 -6.93
CA ALA A 345 17.19 43.98 -7.58
C ALA A 345 15.75 43.63 -7.20
N CYS A 346 14.97 43.15 -8.16
CA CYS A 346 13.62 42.67 -7.94
C CYS A 346 13.66 41.23 -7.41
N GLU A 347 13.75 41.09 -6.09
CA GLU A 347 13.61 39.80 -5.40
C GLU A 347 12.21 39.70 -4.81
N LEU A 348 11.33 38.96 -5.50
CA LEU A 348 9.94 38.74 -5.08
C LEU A 348 9.79 37.31 -4.56
N ALA A 349 9.05 37.11 -3.48
CA ALA A 349 8.88 35.78 -2.89
C ALA A 349 8.01 34.89 -3.80
N ASN A 350 8.51 33.69 -4.10
CA ASN A 350 7.82 32.68 -4.89
C ASN A 350 7.33 33.17 -6.27
N ALA A 351 8.05 34.12 -6.88
CA ALA A 351 7.64 34.75 -8.11
C ALA A 351 8.84 35.13 -8.99
N ALA A 352 8.68 34.96 -10.29
CA ALA A 352 9.54 35.59 -11.27
C ALA A 352 9.18 37.08 -11.38
N ALA A 353 10.17 37.94 -11.23
CA ALA A 353 10.00 39.39 -11.24
C ALA A 353 10.27 40.01 -12.62
N THR A 354 9.66 41.16 -12.89
CA THR A 354 9.97 42.05 -14.01
C THR A 354 10.11 43.49 -13.54
N CYS A 355 10.86 44.32 -14.27
CA CYS A 355 10.95 45.75 -14.00
C CYS A 355 10.14 46.53 -15.04
N LEU A 356 9.09 47.22 -14.61
CA LEU A 356 8.23 48.03 -15.49
C LEU A 356 8.23 49.48 -15.04
N GLY A 357 8.84 50.36 -15.84
CA GLY A 357 8.87 51.79 -15.55
C GLY A 357 9.66 52.15 -14.29
N GLY A 358 10.55 51.26 -13.82
CA GLY A 358 11.33 51.44 -12.61
C GLY A 358 10.66 50.95 -11.33
N SER A 359 9.57 50.19 -11.44
CA SER A 359 8.95 49.44 -10.34
C SER A 359 9.09 47.94 -10.58
N CYS A 360 9.38 47.18 -9.52
CA CYS A 360 9.36 45.72 -9.58
C CYS A 360 7.91 45.23 -9.58
N GLU A 361 7.59 44.34 -10.51
CA GLU A 361 6.25 43.76 -10.71
C GLU A 361 6.37 42.23 -10.75
N VAL A 362 5.30 41.52 -10.37
CA VAL A 362 5.20 40.07 -10.53
C VAL A 362 4.96 39.75 -12.02
N LEU A 363 5.86 38.99 -12.64
CA LEU A 363 5.68 38.51 -14.02
C LEU A 363 4.84 37.23 -14.04
N ARG A 364 5.15 36.30 -13.13
CA ARG A 364 4.41 35.06 -12.89
C ARG A 364 4.80 34.48 -11.53
N CYS A 365 3.90 33.75 -10.90
CA CYS A 365 4.22 32.95 -9.73
C CYS A 365 5.04 31.71 -10.10
N ASP A 366 5.82 31.24 -9.14
CA ASP A 366 6.46 29.93 -9.20
C ASP A 366 5.38 28.83 -9.18
N PRO A 367 5.65 27.65 -9.77
CA PRO A 367 4.70 26.54 -9.74
C PRO A 367 4.25 26.20 -8.31
N GLY A 368 2.94 26.14 -8.09
CA GLY A 368 2.35 25.87 -6.78
C GLY A 368 2.00 27.11 -5.95
N TYR A 369 2.37 28.31 -6.41
CA TYR A 369 2.05 29.58 -5.74
C TYR A 369 1.04 30.41 -6.53
N ALA A 370 0.28 31.26 -5.83
CA ALA A 370 -0.59 32.27 -6.44
C ALA A 370 -0.48 33.62 -5.73
N ASP A 371 -0.67 34.68 -6.51
CA ASP A 371 -0.79 36.07 -6.07
C ASP A 371 -2.28 36.43 -6.01
N CYS A 372 -2.78 36.71 -4.81
CA CYS A 372 -4.20 36.95 -4.57
C CYS A 372 -4.54 38.41 -4.27
N ASP A 373 -3.59 39.21 -3.81
CA ASP A 373 -3.81 40.63 -3.52
C ASP A 373 -3.30 41.55 -4.63
N GLY A 374 -2.49 41.03 -5.56
CA GLY A 374 -1.89 41.74 -6.68
C GLY A 374 -0.81 42.72 -6.23
N ASP A 375 -0.28 42.59 -5.01
CA ASP A 375 0.77 43.45 -4.48
C ASP A 375 2.16 42.84 -4.77
N PRO A 376 2.94 43.46 -5.69
CA PRO A 376 4.27 42.95 -6.00
C PRO A 376 5.23 42.95 -4.80
N GLY A 377 4.93 43.69 -3.73
CA GLY A 377 5.81 43.82 -2.57
C GLY A 377 5.96 42.55 -1.74
N ASN A 378 4.98 41.64 -1.79
CA ASN A 378 4.98 40.37 -1.07
C ASN A 378 5.10 39.14 -1.99
N GLY A 379 4.92 39.30 -3.30
CA GLY A 379 5.21 38.27 -4.29
C GLY A 379 4.00 37.39 -4.61
N CYS A 380 4.15 36.07 -4.48
CA CYS A 380 3.04 35.12 -4.57
C CYS A 380 2.91 34.38 -3.23
N GLU A 381 1.87 34.73 -2.48
CA GLU A 381 1.84 34.54 -1.02
C GLU A 381 1.19 33.24 -0.59
N ILE A 382 0.43 32.59 -1.48
CA ILE A 382 -0.41 31.45 -1.09
C ILE A 382 -0.08 30.21 -1.90
N GLU A 383 -0.23 29.05 -1.26
CA GLU A 383 -0.11 27.71 -1.85
C GLU A 383 -1.52 27.10 -1.99
N PRO A 384 -2.18 27.22 -3.16
CA PRO A 384 -3.58 26.84 -3.31
C PRO A 384 -3.82 25.35 -3.12
N ASP A 385 -2.78 24.52 -3.21
CA ASP A 385 -2.91 23.06 -3.12
C ASP A 385 -3.06 22.55 -1.69
N SER A 386 -2.73 23.37 -0.68
CA SER A 386 -2.73 22.99 0.73
C SER A 386 -3.31 24.04 1.68
N ASP A 387 -3.46 25.29 1.24
CA ASP A 387 -4.06 26.33 2.08
C ASP A 387 -5.59 26.18 2.15
N VAL A 388 -6.09 25.89 3.35
CA VAL A 388 -7.52 25.75 3.63
C VAL A 388 -8.32 27.04 3.37
N MET A 389 -7.68 28.21 3.38
CA MET A 389 -8.32 29.51 3.10
C MET A 389 -8.29 29.89 1.62
N HIS A 390 -7.50 29.19 0.79
CA HIS A 390 -7.29 29.49 -0.63
C HIS A 390 -7.27 28.20 -1.49
N CYS A 391 -8.12 27.23 -1.16
CA CYS A 391 -8.01 25.88 -1.69
C CYS A 391 -8.44 25.81 -3.16
N GLY A 392 -7.45 25.60 -4.04
CA GLY A 392 -7.60 25.53 -5.50
C GLY A 392 -7.70 26.90 -6.19
N ALA A 393 -7.97 27.99 -5.46
CA ALA A 393 -7.99 29.35 -5.97
C ALA A 393 -7.94 30.40 -4.84
N CYS A 394 -7.61 31.64 -5.20
CA CYS A 394 -7.72 32.78 -4.31
C CYS A 394 -9.12 32.92 -3.70
N ASP A 395 -9.17 33.22 -2.40
CA ASP A 395 -10.37 33.33 -1.56
C ASP A 395 -11.32 32.11 -1.58
N ALA A 396 -10.87 30.96 -2.08
CA ALA A 396 -11.65 29.71 -2.11
C ALA A 396 -11.50 28.93 -0.81
N ALA A 397 -11.88 29.54 0.31
CA ALA A 397 -11.78 28.91 1.62
C ALA A 397 -12.71 27.69 1.74
N CYS A 398 -12.18 26.59 2.28
CA CYS A 398 -12.95 25.42 2.65
C CYS A 398 -13.89 25.78 3.83
N GLY A 399 -15.20 25.77 3.57
CA GLY A 399 -16.21 26.15 4.56
C GLY A 399 -16.25 25.19 5.77
N ALA A 400 -16.85 25.62 6.88
CA ALA A 400 -17.02 24.75 8.03
C ALA A 400 -17.85 23.50 7.67
N VAL A 401 -17.39 22.33 8.11
CA VAL A 401 -18.01 21.02 7.87
C VAL A 401 -18.64 20.48 9.14
N ARG A 402 -19.70 19.68 9.01
CA ARG A 402 -20.40 19.08 10.14
C ARG A 402 -19.61 17.90 10.69
N ASP A 403 -19.44 17.85 12.01
CA ASP A 403 -18.81 16.74 12.74
C ASP A 403 -17.38 16.38 12.25
N GLY A 404 -16.66 17.34 11.68
CA GLY A 404 -15.30 17.19 11.18
C GLY A 404 -14.55 18.51 11.07
N THR A 405 -13.36 18.45 10.49
CA THR A 405 -12.53 19.62 10.14
C THR A 405 -12.25 19.63 8.65
N ALA A 406 -12.23 20.82 8.05
CA ALA A 406 -11.90 20.97 6.64
C ALA A 406 -10.37 20.95 6.43
N SER A 407 -9.93 20.27 5.38
CA SER A 407 -8.55 20.26 4.90
C SER A 407 -8.49 20.54 3.40
N CYS A 408 -7.35 21.00 2.91
CA CYS A 408 -7.11 21.20 1.48
C CYS A 408 -6.04 20.22 1.01
N ILE A 409 -6.37 19.41 0.01
CA ILE A 409 -5.44 18.44 -0.57
C ILE A 409 -5.54 18.53 -2.10
N ALA A 410 -4.43 18.85 -2.75
CA ALA A 410 -4.32 19.00 -4.21
C ALA A 410 -5.40 19.96 -4.77
N GLY A 411 -5.57 21.10 -4.09
CA GLY A 411 -6.47 22.18 -4.51
C GLY A 411 -7.95 21.83 -4.36
N SER A 412 -8.28 20.78 -3.61
CA SER A 412 -9.66 20.37 -3.36
C SER A 412 -9.93 20.25 -1.86
N CYS A 413 -11.06 20.81 -1.42
CA CYS A 413 -11.50 20.65 -0.04
C CYS A 413 -11.83 19.18 0.27
N ARG A 414 -11.41 18.74 1.45
CA ARG A 414 -11.63 17.42 2.03
C ARG A 414 -12.14 17.58 3.46
N VAL A 415 -12.81 16.55 3.95
CA VAL A 415 -13.32 16.50 5.32
C VAL A 415 -12.55 15.43 6.11
N ASP A 416 -11.99 15.85 7.24
CA ASP A 416 -11.42 14.97 8.24
C ASP A 416 -12.43 14.80 9.37
N CYS A 417 -13.05 13.62 9.45
CA CYS A 417 -14.11 13.37 10.43
C CYS A 417 -13.60 13.30 11.86
N SER A 418 -14.38 13.87 12.78
CA SER A 418 -14.14 13.71 14.21
C SER A 418 -14.24 12.24 14.59
N THR A 419 -13.56 11.84 15.67
CA THR A 419 -13.58 10.45 16.14
C THR A 419 -15.00 9.88 16.25
N GLY A 420 -15.22 8.73 15.61
CA GLY A 420 -16.50 8.04 15.61
C GLY A 420 -17.50 8.54 14.56
N PHE A 421 -17.16 9.55 13.76
CA PHE A 421 -17.95 9.99 12.61
C PHE A 421 -17.33 9.57 11.29
N ARG A 422 -18.15 9.45 10.25
CA ARG A 422 -17.71 9.10 8.90
C ARG A 422 -18.52 9.85 7.85
N ASP A 423 -17.83 10.26 6.79
CA ASP A 423 -18.41 10.73 5.53
C ASP A 423 -18.74 9.48 4.68
N CYS A 424 -20.03 9.28 4.40
CA CYS A 424 -20.51 8.07 3.73
C CYS A 424 -20.87 8.24 2.26
N ASP A 425 -21.12 9.46 1.81
CA ASP A 425 -21.43 9.76 0.42
C ASP A 425 -20.25 10.41 -0.33
N GLY A 426 -19.21 10.82 0.40
CA GLY A 426 -18.03 11.50 -0.14
C GLY A 426 -18.30 12.96 -0.49
N GLU A 427 -19.45 13.53 -0.07
CA GLU A 427 -19.83 14.89 -0.37
C GLU A 427 -19.37 15.85 0.73
N TYR A 428 -18.37 16.67 0.39
CA TYR A 428 -17.84 17.70 1.30
C TYR A 428 -18.93 18.59 1.95
N ALA A 429 -20.00 18.90 1.22
CA ALA A 429 -21.05 19.81 1.66
C ALA A 429 -21.91 19.25 2.81
N THR A 430 -22.00 17.93 2.93
CA THR A 430 -22.80 17.25 3.97
C THR A 430 -21.98 16.87 5.20
N GLY A 431 -20.65 16.75 5.03
CA GLY A 431 -19.68 16.62 6.11
C GLY A 431 -19.48 15.17 6.55
N CYS A 432 -19.55 14.91 7.85
CA CYS A 432 -19.50 13.55 8.39
C CYS A 432 -20.88 13.17 8.90
N GLU A 433 -21.65 12.48 8.06
CA GLU A 433 -23.10 12.42 8.23
C GLU A 433 -23.50 11.53 9.40
N VAL A 434 -22.70 10.51 9.70
CA VAL A 434 -23.10 9.42 10.59
C VAL A 434 -22.09 9.17 11.69
N ASN A 435 -22.56 8.77 12.87
CA ASN A 435 -21.72 8.34 13.97
C ASN A 435 -21.60 6.81 13.96
N THR A 436 -20.53 6.28 13.37
CA THR A 436 -20.31 4.85 13.27
C THR A 436 -19.95 4.18 14.60
N GLY A 437 -19.71 4.96 15.66
CA GLY A 437 -19.44 4.45 17.00
C GLY A 437 -20.69 4.10 17.82
N SER A 438 -21.86 4.64 17.45
CA SER A 438 -23.08 4.52 18.26
C SER A 438 -24.39 4.41 17.48
N ASP A 439 -24.39 4.72 16.18
CA ASP A 439 -25.57 4.54 15.35
C ASP A 439 -25.73 3.06 14.98
N VAL A 440 -26.83 2.46 15.44
CA VAL A 440 -27.17 1.05 15.19
C VAL A 440 -27.37 0.74 13.70
N THR A 441 -27.63 1.74 12.86
CA THR A 441 -27.82 1.58 11.41
C THR A 441 -26.55 1.82 10.60
N GLN A 442 -25.45 2.24 11.25
CA GLN A 442 -24.18 2.66 10.63
C GLN A 442 -22.97 2.15 11.44
N CYS A 443 -23.11 1.04 12.16
CA CYS A 443 -22.18 0.63 13.19
C CYS A 443 -20.88 0.07 12.60
N GLY A 444 -19.74 0.67 12.96
CA GLY A 444 -18.41 0.30 12.48
C GLY A 444 -18.10 0.77 11.05
N SER A 445 -19.09 0.86 10.15
CA SER A 445 -18.94 1.48 8.84
C SER A 445 -20.26 1.90 8.21
N CYS A 446 -20.17 2.67 7.12
CA CYS A 446 -21.30 3.16 6.35
C CYS A 446 -22.20 2.01 5.86
N GLY A 447 -23.50 2.12 6.12
CA GLY A 447 -24.53 1.16 5.74
C GLY A 447 -24.60 -0.11 6.59
N GLN A 448 -23.76 -0.25 7.62
CA GLN A 448 -23.76 -1.45 8.46
C GLN A 448 -24.79 -1.35 9.58
N ALA A 449 -26.00 -1.85 9.32
CA ALA A 449 -27.01 -1.99 10.35
C ALA A 449 -26.75 -3.22 11.22
N CYS A 450 -26.76 -3.05 12.54
CA CYS A 450 -26.76 -4.17 13.45
C CYS A 450 -28.09 -4.91 13.34
N VAL A 451 -28.01 -6.21 13.08
CA VAL A 451 -29.15 -7.12 13.06
C VAL A 451 -28.80 -8.30 13.95
N SER A 452 -29.60 -8.54 14.99
CA SER A 452 -29.47 -9.72 15.84
C SER A 452 -30.70 -10.61 15.73
N ARG A 453 -30.49 -11.94 15.78
CA ARG A 453 -31.57 -12.90 15.85
C ARG A 453 -32.11 -12.96 17.29
N ASN A 454 -33.43 -12.88 17.45
CA ASN A 454 -34.13 -12.98 18.75
C ASN A 454 -33.58 -12.06 19.86
N GLY A 455 -33.16 -10.84 19.50
CA GLY A 455 -32.63 -9.88 20.47
C GLY A 455 -32.70 -8.44 19.96
N THR A 456 -32.38 -7.50 20.84
CA THR A 456 -32.30 -6.07 20.52
C THR A 456 -30.85 -5.65 20.37
N SER A 457 -30.43 -5.29 19.16
CA SER A 457 -29.07 -4.84 18.84
C SER A 457 -28.81 -3.38 19.25
N ILE A 458 -27.58 -3.10 19.68
CA ILE A 458 -27.04 -1.76 19.91
C ILE A 458 -25.67 -1.65 19.23
N CYS A 459 -25.25 -0.42 18.95
CA CYS A 459 -23.87 -0.13 18.54
C CYS A 459 -23.09 0.43 19.73
N ALA A 460 -22.01 -0.24 20.12
CA ALA A 460 -21.13 0.19 21.19
C ALA A 460 -19.69 0.20 20.68
N ASP A 461 -19.07 1.38 20.69
CA ASP A 461 -17.70 1.61 20.21
C ASP A 461 -17.46 1.10 18.77
N GLY A 462 -18.48 1.20 17.92
CA GLY A 462 -18.43 0.73 16.53
C GLY A 462 -18.58 -0.77 16.34
N ILE A 463 -18.97 -1.48 17.40
CA ILE A 463 -19.22 -2.91 17.40
C ILE A 463 -20.71 -3.16 17.66
N CYS A 464 -21.33 -3.97 16.81
CA CYS A 464 -22.69 -4.45 17.06
C CYS A 464 -22.69 -5.41 18.25
N THR A 465 -23.52 -5.14 19.24
CA THR A 465 -23.70 -6.00 20.41
C THR A 465 -25.19 -6.19 20.70
N VAL A 466 -25.53 -7.24 21.45
CA VAL A 466 -26.91 -7.48 21.88
C VAL A 466 -27.13 -6.87 23.25
N SER A 467 -28.12 -5.99 23.35
CA SER A 467 -28.51 -5.36 24.64
C SER A 467 -29.39 -6.25 25.50
N SER A 468 -30.25 -7.05 24.86
CA SER A 468 -31.15 -7.98 25.55
C SER A 468 -31.71 -9.03 24.57
N CYS A 469 -31.89 -10.25 25.06
CA CYS A 469 -32.58 -11.32 24.35
C CYS A 469 -34.11 -11.23 24.47
N ASP A 470 -34.79 -11.66 23.42
CA ASP A 470 -36.22 -11.91 23.46
C ASP A 470 -36.53 -13.02 24.48
N THR A 471 -37.77 -13.04 24.98
CA THR A 471 -38.17 -14.03 26.00
C THR A 471 -38.02 -15.45 25.48
N GLY A 472 -37.31 -16.30 26.23
CA GLY A 472 -37.07 -17.70 25.88
C GLY A 472 -35.77 -17.94 25.10
N TYR A 473 -34.97 -16.90 24.85
CA TYR A 473 -33.66 -16.99 24.22
C TYR A 473 -32.55 -16.46 25.13
N GLY A 474 -31.34 -16.99 24.94
CA GLY A 474 -30.10 -16.54 25.58
C GLY A 474 -28.97 -16.47 24.55
N ASP A 475 -28.03 -15.56 24.79
CA ASP A 475 -26.70 -15.50 24.16
C ASP A 475 -25.79 -16.37 25.02
N CYS A 476 -25.45 -17.56 24.52
CA CYS A 476 -24.71 -18.57 25.27
C CYS A 476 -23.31 -18.84 24.72
N ASP A 477 -22.84 -17.99 23.82
CA ASP A 477 -21.48 -18.03 23.32
C ASP A 477 -20.69 -16.73 23.60
N SER A 478 -21.31 -15.69 24.21
CA SER A 478 -20.81 -14.40 24.77
C SER A 478 -19.30 -14.12 24.81
N GLY A 479 -18.63 -14.38 23.70
CA GLY A 479 -17.19 -14.29 23.48
C GLY A 479 -16.84 -13.00 22.74
N GLY A 480 -17.44 -11.89 23.15
CA GLY A 480 -17.00 -10.54 22.78
C GLY A 480 -17.35 -10.04 21.37
N TYR A 481 -17.91 -10.87 20.48
CA TYR A 481 -18.33 -10.48 19.13
C TYR A 481 -19.57 -11.27 18.68
N ASP A 482 -20.74 -10.91 19.23
CA ASP A 482 -21.99 -11.64 18.97
C ASP A 482 -22.68 -11.11 17.69
N TYR A 483 -22.34 -11.72 16.55
CA TYR A 483 -23.02 -11.49 15.27
C TYR A 483 -24.20 -12.46 15.04
N ASN A 484 -24.36 -13.48 15.88
CA ASN A 484 -25.42 -14.50 15.76
C ASN A 484 -26.65 -14.21 16.62
N GLY A 485 -26.58 -13.24 17.53
CA GLY A 485 -27.69 -12.81 18.37
C GLY A 485 -27.98 -13.81 19.48
N CYS A 486 -29.18 -13.77 20.06
CA CYS A 486 -29.60 -14.75 21.08
C CYS A 486 -30.04 -16.05 20.41
N GLU A 487 -29.04 -16.86 20.09
CA GLU A 487 -29.11 -18.07 19.30
C GLU A 487 -29.62 -19.29 20.09
N THR A 488 -29.47 -19.27 21.40
CA THR A 488 -29.78 -20.41 22.26
C THR A 488 -31.18 -20.32 22.83
N VAL A 489 -31.99 -21.36 22.60
CA VAL A 489 -33.32 -21.50 23.20
C VAL A 489 -33.15 -21.89 24.66
N VAL A 490 -33.65 -21.10 25.61
CA VAL A 490 -33.51 -21.38 27.05
C VAL A 490 -34.82 -21.81 27.71
N ASP A 491 -35.94 -21.79 26.99
CA ASP A 491 -37.26 -22.12 27.55
C ASP A 491 -37.60 -23.62 27.53
N THR A 492 -37.00 -24.36 26.60
CA THR A 492 -37.30 -25.75 26.28
C THR A 492 -36.08 -26.63 26.04
N ASP A 493 -34.90 -26.03 25.88
CA ASP A 493 -33.65 -26.79 25.77
C ASP A 493 -33.23 -27.34 27.13
N THR A 494 -33.13 -28.66 27.21
CA THR A 494 -32.64 -29.37 28.41
C THR A 494 -31.17 -29.14 28.70
N SER A 495 -30.41 -28.58 27.75
CA SER A 495 -28.99 -28.25 27.93
C SER A 495 -28.75 -26.80 28.34
N ASN A 496 -29.76 -25.92 28.24
CA ASN A 496 -29.65 -24.48 28.51
C ASN A 496 -30.88 -23.93 29.24
N CYS A 497 -31.43 -24.70 30.18
CA CYS A 497 -32.76 -24.44 30.72
C CYS A 497 -32.81 -23.27 31.71
N GLY A 498 -33.39 -22.15 31.28
CA GLY A 498 -33.54 -20.92 32.05
C GLY A 498 -32.33 -20.00 32.04
N ALA A 499 -31.14 -20.54 31.72
CA ALA A 499 -29.92 -19.81 31.44
C ALA A 499 -28.92 -20.73 30.70
N CYS A 500 -27.89 -20.13 30.11
CA CYS A 500 -26.81 -20.85 29.43
C CYS A 500 -26.15 -21.89 30.32
N ASP A 501 -25.84 -23.05 29.75
CA ASP A 501 -25.21 -24.20 30.41
C ASP A 501 -25.99 -24.76 31.63
N VAL A 502 -27.27 -24.41 31.79
CA VAL A 502 -28.14 -25.04 32.79
C VAL A 502 -28.69 -26.34 32.22
N VAL A 503 -27.93 -27.41 32.44
CA VAL A 503 -28.33 -28.75 32.03
C VAL A 503 -29.30 -29.36 33.04
N CYS A 504 -30.47 -29.78 32.58
CA CYS A 504 -31.41 -30.53 33.39
C CYS A 504 -30.91 -31.96 33.63
N ASP A 505 -31.19 -32.49 34.82
CA ASP A 505 -30.72 -33.82 35.21
C ASP A 505 -31.41 -34.93 34.39
N ARG A 506 -30.81 -36.13 34.44
CA ARG A 506 -31.43 -37.33 33.84
C ARG A 506 -32.84 -37.51 34.42
N TRP A 507 -33.85 -37.49 33.54
CA TRP A 507 -35.30 -37.55 33.83
C TRP A 507 -36.02 -36.21 34.12
N GLU A 508 -35.41 -35.10 33.74
CA GLU A 508 -36.04 -33.78 33.71
C GLU A 508 -36.27 -33.28 32.28
N SER A 509 -37.22 -32.36 32.13
CA SER A 509 -37.51 -31.62 30.90
C SER A 509 -37.51 -30.13 31.19
N CYS A 510 -37.04 -29.32 30.25
CA CYS A 510 -37.11 -27.88 30.41
C CYS A 510 -38.52 -27.38 30.06
N ASN A 511 -39.19 -26.75 31.01
CA ASN A 511 -40.50 -26.14 30.83
C ASN A 511 -40.47 -24.68 31.29
N ALA A 512 -40.61 -23.76 30.32
CA ALA A 512 -40.56 -22.32 30.56
C ALA A 512 -39.30 -21.88 31.33
N GLY A 513 -38.15 -22.46 31.00
CA GLY A 513 -36.86 -22.15 31.63
C GLY A 513 -36.67 -22.76 33.02
N ARG A 514 -37.43 -23.82 33.36
CA ARG A 514 -37.28 -24.57 34.60
C ARG A 514 -37.14 -26.07 34.31
N CYS A 515 -36.16 -26.72 34.94
CA CYS A 515 -36.05 -28.17 34.92
C CYS A 515 -37.14 -28.81 35.80
N ASP A 516 -38.03 -29.56 35.16
CA ASP A 516 -39.16 -30.24 35.78
C ASP A 516 -39.08 -31.75 35.52
N CYS A 517 -39.31 -32.59 36.53
CA CYS A 517 -39.36 -34.05 36.37
C CYS A 517 -40.40 -34.49 35.31
N TYR A 518 -40.11 -35.54 34.54
CA TYR A 518 -41.08 -36.18 33.63
C TYR A 518 -42.36 -36.61 34.38
N GLY A 519 -43.40 -35.79 34.31
CA GLY A 519 -44.76 -36.14 34.70
C GLY A 519 -45.61 -36.18 33.44
N THR A 520 -46.16 -37.35 33.10
CA THR A 520 -47.06 -37.54 31.96
C THR A 520 -48.10 -36.43 31.87
N VAL A 521 -48.14 -35.77 30.72
CA VAL A 521 -49.10 -34.72 30.37
C VAL A 521 -50.52 -35.16 30.74
N GLY A 522 -51.13 -34.43 31.67
CA GLY A 522 -52.56 -34.55 32.00
C GLY A 522 -52.85 -35.14 33.37
N THR A 523 -52.59 -34.39 34.45
CA THR A 523 -53.62 -34.01 35.43
C THR A 523 -53.03 -33.07 36.48
N VAL A 524 -53.84 -32.11 36.89
CA VAL A 524 -53.58 -31.17 37.99
C VAL A 524 -53.36 -31.96 39.28
N GLY A 525 -52.15 -31.90 39.85
CA GLY A 525 -51.81 -32.53 41.13
C GLY A 525 -50.50 -33.30 41.07
N GLY A 526 -49.52 -32.89 41.89
CA GLY A 526 -48.16 -33.41 41.90
C GLY A 526 -48.06 -34.95 41.86
N GLY A 527 -47.32 -35.44 40.86
CA GLY A 527 -46.67 -36.75 40.87
C GLY A 527 -45.32 -36.68 41.60
N PRO A 528 -44.78 -37.80 42.10
CA PRO A 528 -44.03 -37.81 43.36
C PRO A 528 -42.61 -37.28 43.18
N ALA A 529 -42.40 -35.99 43.51
CA ALA A 529 -41.14 -35.61 44.12
C ALA A 529 -40.99 -36.44 45.40
N CYS A 530 -39.87 -37.13 45.59
CA CYS A 530 -39.62 -37.85 46.84
C CYS A 530 -39.39 -36.83 47.98
N GLY A 531 -40.37 -36.02 48.40
CA GLY A 531 -40.16 -34.98 49.42
C GLY A 531 -39.12 -33.91 49.04
N PRO A 532 -38.92 -32.89 49.90
CA PRO A 532 -37.95 -31.83 49.63
C PRO A 532 -36.51 -32.39 49.69
N GLY A 533 -35.76 -32.24 48.60
CA GLY A 533 -34.31 -32.54 48.53
C GLY A 533 -33.91 -33.84 47.83
N VAL A 534 -34.73 -34.39 46.92
CA VAL A 534 -34.46 -35.67 46.24
C VAL A 534 -34.65 -35.55 44.71
N SER A 535 -33.73 -36.14 43.94
CA SER A 535 -33.68 -36.17 42.46
C SER A 535 -34.87 -36.87 41.81
N CYS A 536 -35.19 -36.54 40.55
CA CYS A 536 -36.29 -37.14 39.79
C CYS A 536 -36.09 -38.66 39.56
N CYS A 537 -37.11 -39.47 39.88
CA CYS A 537 -37.07 -40.94 39.81
C CYS A 537 -38.07 -41.51 38.80
N ARG A 538 -37.79 -42.69 38.23
CA ARG A 538 -38.63 -43.37 37.21
C ARG A 538 -39.99 -43.89 37.74
N GLY A 539 -40.26 -43.72 39.04
CA GLY A 539 -41.52 -44.10 39.70
C GLY A 539 -41.39 -44.20 41.23
N PRO A 540 -42.52 -44.29 41.97
CA PRO A 540 -42.56 -44.25 43.43
C PRO A 540 -41.83 -45.41 44.14
N ALA A 541 -41.52 -46.50 43.43
CA ALA A 541 -40.83 -47.66 43.98
C ALA A 541 -39.31 -47.47 44.18
N GLN A 542 -38.74 -46.33 43.76
CA GLN A 542 -37.31 -46.03 43.86
C GLN A 542 -36.97 -44.97 44.93
N CYS A 543 -37.97 -44.39 45.61
CA CYS A 543 -37.75 -43.47 46.73
C CYS A 543 -37.57 -44.27 48.05
N GLY A 544 -36.33 -44.57 48.46
CA GLY A 544 -36.03 -45.21 49.75
C GLY A 544 -35.14 -44.32 50.64
N PRO A 545 -35.27 -44.38 51.98
CA PRO A 545 -34.38 -43.67 52.89
C PRO A 545 -33.07 -44.44 53.02
N THR A 546 -32.16 -44.27 52.07
CA THR A 546 -30.77 -44.71 52.22
C THR A 546 -29.85 -43.54 51.89
N SER A 547 -28.89 -43.32 52.78
CA SER A 547 -28.01 -42.17 52.91
C SER A 547 -27.00 -41.95 51.77
N GLU A 548 -27.25 -42.46 50.57
CA GLU A 548 -26.39 -42.28 49.40
C GLU A 548 -27.29 -42.01 48.20
N GLY A 549 -27.48 -40.73 47.87
CA GLY A 549 -28.43 -40.27 46.86
C GLY A 549 -27.99 -40.53 45.43
N TRP A 550 -28.19 -41.76 44.93
CA TRP A 550 -28.02 -42.09 43.51
C TRP A 550 -29.16 -42.98 43.00
N CYS A 551 -29.83 -42.53 41.94
CA CYS A 551 -30.82 -43.30 41.18
C CYS A 551 -30.12 -44.26 40.20
N ASP A 552 -29.32 -45.21 40.68
CA ASP A 552 -28.71 -46.24 39.83
C ASP A 552 -29.16 -47.64 40.26
N GLY A 553 -30.09 -48.21 39.50
CA GLY A 553 -30.32 -49.66 39.46
C GLY A 553 -29.85 -50.20 38.10
N PRO A 554 -29.23 -51.39 38.04
CA PRO A 554 -28.67 -51.92 36.79
C PRO A 554 -29.77 -52.17 35.73
N PRO A 555 -29.44 -52.14 34.43
CA PRO A 555 -30.43 -52.32 33.38
C PRO A 555 -31.07 -53.72 33.46
N PRO A 556 -32.38 -53.86 33.18
CA PRO A 556 -32.96 -55.18 32.97
C PRO A 556 -32.42 -55.75 31.64
N PHE A 557 -32.06 -57.04 31.67
CA PHE A 557 -31.68 -57.84 30.50
C PHE A 557 -32.72 -57.79 29.39
#